data_AF-I4IRT6-F1
#
_entry.id   AF-I4IRT6-F1
#
_cell.length_a   1.000
_cell.length_b   1.000
_cell.length_c   1.000
_cell.angle_alpha   90.00
_cell.angle_beta   90.00
_cell.angle_gamma   90.00
#
_symmetry.space_group_name_H-M   'P 1'
#
loop_
_entity.id
_entity.type
_entity.pdbx_description
1 polymer ?
#
loop_
_entity_poly.entity_id
_entity_poly.type
_entity_poly.pdbx_seq_one_letter_code
_entity_poly.pdbx_strand_id
1 'polypeptide(L)'
;MSLLNSQFHHLAPEVRGRLKEALLDIVENLEISADFSIRHPNYQPWEMPAEMLSRIQALPKEIQDKYMSLQLRSFLYGIYYNGSMQASQALGSENKGQQLDLENNSFAGVAMDFYLQLEEANKGEGYFDSGWSILREETDGSLAVTKGGLRLHIQREKHLQESEQAAAVGAVVSILMPKNFVQNGFYMAVGNAGLQREEAMVRLYFNVTPEGAVAVMTGLTERLNQRGIPFSFKALYNPVDYQRYDAGVLYFGKTDYELVRQVVAHVYQENQSVFKPEIPLFTLELAPGLGLAEEPDKKFGSEESFGMNRCQIIANGLLMAWQQEDNSAAGRITAISEQFSGLGIDWQRPYLNADSEDVYQGLELAG
;
A
#
# COMPACT_ATOMS: atom_id res chain seq x y z
N MET A 1 -13.70 -23.75 29.13
CA MET A 1 -12.23 -23.76 28.91
C MET A 1 -11.68 -24.95 28.12
N SER A 2 -12.40 -26.08 27.93
CA SER A 2 -11.86 -27.26 27.21
C SER A 2 -12.20 -27.31 25.70
N LEU A 3 -13.30 -26.67 25.26
CA LEU A 3 -13.71 -26.66 23.84
C LEU A 3 -13.05 -25.57 22.99
N LEU A 4 -12.60 -24.46 23.62
CA LEU A 4 -11.88 -23.37 22.94
C LEU A 4 -10.61 -23.91 22.26
N ASN A 5 -9.76 -24.65 22.98
CA ASN A 5 -8.52 -25.21 22.42
C ASN A 5 -8.76 -26.14 21.22
N SER A 6 -9.90 -26.80 21.10
CA SER A 6 -10.12 -27.81 20.05
C SER A 6 -10.31 -27.21 18.64
N GLN A 7 -10.84 -25.99 18.53
CA GLN A 7 -10.90 -25.25 17.26
C GLN A 7 -9.68 -24.32 17.07
N PHE A 8 -9.01 -23.91 18.16
CA PHE A 8 -7.74 -23.16 18.09
C PHE A 8 -6.51 -24.03 17.80
N HIS A 9 -6.58 -25.36 17.99
CA HIS A 9 -5.52 -26.31 17.59
C HIS A 9 -5.40 -26.52 16.07
N HIS A 10 -6.31 -25.94 15.27
CA HIS A 10 -6.21 -25.88 13.81
C HIS A 10 -5.74 -24.51 13.28
N LEU A 11 -5.22 -23.63 14.14
CA LEU A 11 -4.14 -22.73 13.73
C LEU A 11 -2.90 -23.62 13.59
N ALA A 12 -2.61 -24.06 12.36
CA ALA A 12 -1.40 -24.81 12.07
C ALA A 12 -0.16 -24.06 12.61
N PRO A 13 0.95 -24.74 12.93
CA PRO A 13 2.20 -24.11 13.38
C PRO A 13 2.80 -23.08 12.40
N GLU A 14 2.15 -22.84 11.26
CA GLU A 14 2.58 -22.01 10.14
C GLU A 14 1.99 -20.58 10.15
N VAL A 15 1.01 -20.27 11.01
CA VAL A 15 0.61 -18.87 11.24
C VAL A 15 1.67 -18.20 12.11
N ARG A 16 2.56 -17.42 11.47
CA ARG A 16 3.60 -16.64 12.17
C ARG A 16 2.97 -15.73 13.23
N GLY A 17 3.58 -15.73 14.43
CA GLY A 17 3.02 -15.21 15.68
C GLY A 17 2.28 -13.87 15.59
N ARG A 18 2.82 -12.89 14.85
CA ARG A 18 2.24 -11.53 14.75
C ARG A 18 0.81 -11.49 14.20
N LEU A 19 0.52 -12.26 13.15
CA LEU A 19 -0.83 -12.27 12.57
C LEU A 19 -1.83 -12.90 13.55
N LYS A 20 -1.42 -13.99 14.21
CA LYS A 20 -2.23 -14.64 15.23
C LYS A 20 -2.50 -13.73 16.42
N GLU A 21 -1.47 -13.05 16.93
CA GLU A 21 -1.59 -12.10 18.04
C GLU A 21 -2.52 -10.94 17.70
N ALA A 22 -2.36 -10.34 16.52
CA ALA A 22 -3.23 -9.26 16.07
C ALA A 22 -4.69 -9.72 15.89
N LEU A 23 -4.92 -10.90 15.30
CA LEU A 23 -6.26 -11.44 15.13
C LEU A 23 -6.93 -11.74 16.48
N LEU A 24 -6.17 -12.28 17.44
CA LEU A 24 -6.66 -12.50 18.81
C LEU A 24 -7.07 -11.18 19.47
N ASP A 25 -6.21 -10.17 19.42
CA ASP A 25 -6.52 -8.84 19.95
C ASP A 25 -7.77 -8.25 19.28
N ILE A 26 -7.88 -8.34 17.95
CA ILE A 26 -9.08 -7.87 17.21
C ILE A 26 -10.34 -8.58 17.70
N VAL A 27 -10.36 -9.92 17.73
CA VAL A 27 -11.61 -10.64 18.02
C VAL A 27 -12.01 -10.60 19.49
N GLU A 28 -11.05 -10.46 20.40
CA GLU A 28 -11.29 -10.40 21.85
C GLU A 28 -11.63 -8.98 22.31
N ASN A 29 -10.99 -7.95 21.74
CA ASN A 29 -11.00 -6.61 22.30
C ASN A 29 -11.71 -5.55 21.45
N LEU A 30 -11.93 -5.79 20.15
CA LEU A 30 -12.67 -4.83 19.30
C LEU A 30 -14.18 -4.95 19.55
N GLU A 31 -14.83 -3.85 19.89
CA GLU A 31 -16.28 -3.80 20.09
C GLU A 31 -16.96 -2.97 19.00
N ILE A 32 -18.06 -3.51 18.46
CA ILE A 32 -18.93 -2.88 17.47
C ILE A 32 -20.27 -2.62 18.15
N SER A 33 -20.70 -1.36 18.16
CA SER A 33 -21.93 -0.94 18.84
C SER A 33 -23.02 -0.49 17.86
N ALA A 34 -24.28 -0.57 18.30
CA ALA A 34 -25.45 -0.20 17.49
C ALA A 34 -25.53 1.31 17.16
N ASP A 35 -24.77 2.14 17.88
CA ASP A 35 -24.58 3.58 17.61
C ASP A 35 -23.47 3.86 16.59
N PHE A 36 -23.00 2.82 15.89
CA PHE A 36 -21.88 2.84 14.96
C PHE A 36 -20.50 3.04 15.59
N SER A 37 -20.38 3.08 16.93
CA SER A 37 -19.07 3.25 17.55
C SER A 37 -18.20 1.99 17.46
N ILE A 38 -16.88 2.22 17.34
CA ILE A 38 -15.84 1.20 17.40
C ILE A 38 -14.99 1.49 18.63
N ARG A 39 -14.90 0.51 19.54
CA ARG A 39 -14.13 0.65 20.78
C ARG A 39 -13.06 -0.42 20.87
N HIS A 40 -11.96 -0.05 21.51
CA HIS A 40 -10.87 -0.95 21.83
C HIS A 40 -10.21 -0.50 23.14
N PRO A 41 -9.88 -1.39 24.09
CA PRO A 41 -9.34 -1.03 25.40
C PRO A 41 -8.05 -0.19 25.35
N ASN A 42 -7.27 -0.31 24.27
CA ASN A 42 -5.97 0.37 24.14
C ASN A 42 -6.03 1.66 23.31
N TYR A 43 -7.15 1.95 22.64
CA TYR A 43 -7.25 3.06 21.69
C TYR A 43 -8.45 3.97 21.97
N GLN A 44 -8.35 5.23 21.58
CA GLN A 44 -9.48 6.17 21.65
C GLN A 44 -10.67 5.61 20.87
N PRO A 45 -11.88 5.62 21.47
CA PRO A 45 -13.06 5.11 20.79
C PRO A 45 -13.34 5.99 19.58
N TRP A 46 -13.67 5.34 18.47
CA TRP A 46 -14.24 6.04 17.33
C TRP A 46 -15.75 6.15 17.57
N GLU A 47 -16.22 7.38 17.78
CA GLU A 47 -17.62 7.69 18.04
C GLU A 47 -18.14 8.67 17.01
N MET A 48 -19.37 8.45 16.57
CA MET A 48 -20.05 9.36 15.66
C MET A 48 -20.67 10.52 16.46
N PRO A 49 -20.58 11.78 15.99
CA PRO A 49 -21.33 12.88 16.57
C PRO A 49 -22.83 12.56 16.59
N ALA A 50 -23.51 12.87 17.69
CA ALA A 50 -24.94 12.54 17.87
C ALA A 50 -25.83 13.09 16.74
N GLU A 51 -25.46 14.23 16.17
CA GLU A 51 -26.16 14.88 15.04
C GLU A 51 -26.10 14.04 13.75
N MET A 52 -25.01 13.30 13.54
CA MET A 52 -24.81 12.42 12.39
C MET A 52 -25.50 11.07 12.59
N LEU A 53 -25.58 10.59 13.83
CA LEU A 53 -26.16 9.27 14.16
C LEU A 53 -27.59 9.14 13.65
N SER A 54 -28.44 10.14 13.96
CA SER A 54 -29.83 10.17 13.50
C SER A 54 -29.97 10.12 11.98
N ARG A 55 -29.03 10.75 11.24
CA ARG A 55 -29.03 10.75 9.78
C ARG A 55 -28.66 9.39 9.22
N ILE A 56 -27.62 8.75 9.77
CA ILE A 56 -27.18 7.42 9.33
C ILE A 56 -28.25 6.36 9.64
N GLN A 57 -28.87 6.41 10.83
CA GLN A 57 -29.94 5.49 11.19
C GLN A 57 -31.19 5.60 10.30
N ALA A 58 -31.42 6.76 9.68
CA ALA A 58 -32.50 6.97 8.73
C ALA A 58 -32.20 6.46 7.31
N LEU A 59 -30.95 6.09 7.01
CA LEU A 59 -30.56 5.54 5.71
C LEU A 59 -30.93 4.05 5.60
N PRO A 60 -31.04 3.50 4.38
CA PRO A 60 -31.21 2.07 4.17
C PRO A 60 -30.12 1.24 4.87
N LYS A 61 -30.48 0.04 5.30
CA LYS A 61 -29.59 -0.86 6.07
C LYS A 61 -28.29 -1.14 5.33
N GLU A 62 -28.34 -1.28 4.01
CA GLU A 62 -27.18 -1.51 3.16
C GLU A 62 -26.16 -0.35 3.22
N ILE A 63 -26.66 0.88 3.35
CA ILE A 63 -25.80 2.07 3.48
C ILE A 63 -25.20 2.16 4.89
N GLN A 64 -25.99 1.81 5.91
CA GLN A 64 -25.51 1.72 7.30
C GLN A 64 -24.39 0.68 7.42
N ASP A 65 -24.57 -0.50 6.85
CA ASP A 65 -23.59 -1.58 6.88
C ASP A 65 -22.33 -1.21 6.10
N LYS A 66 -22.49 -0.60 4.91
CA LYS A 66 -21.36 -0.07 4.14
C LYS A 66 -20.58 0.98 4.92
N TYR A 67 -21.27 1.88 5.62
CA TYR A 67 -20.63 2.89 6.46
C TYR A 67 -19.79 2.25 7.56
N MET A 68 -20.39 1.34 8.34
CA MET A 68 -19.71 0.63 9.42
C MET A 68 -18.51 -0.16 8.91
N SER A 69 -18.68 -0.84 7.77
CA SER A 69 -17.62 -1.61 7.12
C SER A 69 -16.41 -0.73 6.77
N LEU A 70 -16.65 0.49 6.26
CA LEU A 70 -15.58 1.46 5.96
C LEU A 70 -14.89 1.99 7.22
N GLN A 71 -15.63 2.22 8.32
CA GLN A 71 -15.02 2.64 9.58
C GLN A 71 -14.15 1.52 10.18
N LEU A 72 -14.66 0.29 10.20
CA LEU A 72 -13.91 -0.88 10.66
C LEU A 72 -12.65 -1.09 9.83
N ARG A 73 -12.76 -1.05 8.51
CA ARG A 73 -11.60 -1.14 7.63
C ARG A 73 -10.56 -0.06 7.96
N SER A 74 -10.99 1.18 8.18
CA SER A 74 -10.08 2.30 8.47
C SER A 74 -9.38 2.15 9.82
N PHE A 75 -10.11 1.71 10.85
CA PHE A 75 -9.55 1.37 12.16
C PHE A 75 -8.51 0.24 12.03
N LEU A 76 -8.89 -0.87 11.40
CA LEU A 76 -8.00 -2.01 11.18
C LEU A 76 -6.75 -1.62 10.38
N TYR A 77 -6.92 -0.75 9.37
CA TYR A 77 -5.83 -0.28 8.53
C TYR A 77 -4.79 0.54 9.31
N GLY A 78 -5.26 1.53 10.07
CA GLY A 78 -4.37 2.45 10.77
C GLY A 78 -3.78 1.91 12.07
N ILE A 79 -4.51 1.05 12.79
CA ILE A 79 -4.03 0.46 14.04
C ILE A 79 -3.19 -0.79 13.79
N TYR A 80 -3.72 -1.75 13.02
CA TYR A 80 -3.10 -3.06 12.90
C TYR A 80 -2.24 -3.20 11.65
N TYR A 81 -2.73 -2.77 10.48
CA TYR A 81 -1.99 -2.99 9.24
C TYR A 81 -0.72 -2.15 9.15
N ASN A 82 -0.78 -0.82 9.28
CA ASN A 82 0.40 0.03 9.09
C ASN A 82 0.88 0.81 10.33
N GLY A 83 0.19 0.68 11.45
CA GLY A 83 0.55 1.32 12.72
C GLY A 83 0.42 2.85 12.77
N SER A 84 -0.09 3.50 11.70
CA SER A 84 -0.14 4.97 11.58
C SER A 84 -0.92 5.67 12.70
N MET A 85 -1.86 4.96 13.32
CA MET A 85 -2.78 5.50 14.32
C MET A 85 -2.47 5.01 15.73
N GLN A 86 -1.51 4.11 15.93
CA GLN A 86 -1.25 3.54 17.26
C GLN A 86 -0.84 4.61 18.28
N ALA A 87 0.09 5.50 17.92
CA ALA A 87 0.59 6.53 18.83
C ALA A 87 -0.42 7.68 19.04
N SER A 88 -1.08 8.13 17.97
CA SER A 88 -2.03 9.25 18.02
C SER A 88 -3.38 8.88 18.62
N GLN A 89 -3.73 7.58 18.65
CA GLN A 89 -4.95 7.07 19.25
C GLN A 89 -4.72 6.32 20.56
N ALA A 90 -3.50 6.25 21.08
CA ALA A 90 -3.26 5.62 22.38
C ALA A 90 -4.03 6.35 23.50
N LEU A 91 -4.52 5.60 24.49
CA LEU A 91 -5.15 6.21 25.67
C LEU A 91 -4.16 7.15 26.39
N GLY A 92 -4.56 8.40 26.61
CA GLY A 92 -3.73 9.41 27.27
C GLY A 92 -2.79 10.20 26.35
N SER A 93 -2.80 9.97 25.04
CA SER A 93 -2.16 10.90 24.10
C SER A 93 -2.89 12.24 24.17
N GLU A 94 -2.19 13.34 24.51
CA GLU A 94 -2.71 14.67 24.21
C GLU A 94 -2.93 14.72 22.71
N ASN A 95 -4.19 14.74 22.29
CA ASN A 95 -4.58 14.98 20.91
C ASN A 95 -4.14 16.42 20.61
N LYS A 96 -2.84 16.61 20.31
CA LYS A 96 -2.35 17.79 19.61
C LYS A 96 -2.92 17.66 18.22
N GLY A 97 -4.22 17.97 18.09
CA GLY A 97 -4.92 18.00 16.82
C GLY A 97 -3.99 18.70 15.85
N GLN A 98 -3.60 17.98 14.80
CA GLN A 98 -2.57 18.34 13.81
C GLN A 98 -2.13 19.77 14.01
N GLN A 99 -1.06 19.95 14.81
CA GLN A 99 -0.44 21.26 14.92
C GLN A 99 0.05 21.53 13.50
N LEU A 100 -0.74 22.30 12.75
CA LEU A 100 -0.38 22.79 11.43
C LEU A 100 0.97 23.43 11.64
N ASP A 101 2.00 22.73 11.18
CA ASP A 101 3.33 23.26 11.23
C ASP A 101 3.29 24.49 10.32
N LEU A 102 3.29 25.67 10.95
CA LEU A 102 3.21 26.96 10.28
C LEU A 102 4.57 27.30 9.62
N GLU A 103 5.52 26.37 9.63
CA GLU A 103 6.73 26.45 8.82
C GLU A 103 6.36 26.45 7.33
N ASN A 104 6.76 27.53 6.66
CA ASN A 104 6.49 27.84 5.25
C ASN A 104 7.28 26.95 4.25
N ASN A 105 7.67 25.74 4.68
CA ASN A 105 8.47 24.79 3.91
C ASN A 105 7.60 23.71 3.24
N SER A 106 6.28 23.78 3.40
CA SER A 106 5.33 22.90 2.74
C SER A 106 4.62 23.59 1.58
N PHE A 107 4.63 22.98 0.39
CA PHE A 107 3.83 23.43 -0.75
C PHE A 107 2.67 22.45 -0.96
N ALA A 108 1.43 22.91 -0.78
CA ALA A 108 0.23 22.09 -0.89
C ALA A 108 0.27 20.79 -0.03
N GLY A 109 0.91 20.83 1.14
CA GLY A 109 1.04 19.68 2.05
C GLY A 109 2.22 18.74 1.75
N VAL A 110 3.13 19.14 0.86
CA VAL A 110 4.39 18.43 0.54
C VAL A 110 5.56 19.11 1.23
N ALA A 111 6.32 18.40 2.08
CA ALA A 111 7.58 18.87 2.65
C ALA A 111 8.67 18.95 1.56
N MET A 112 8.85 20.14 0.98
CA MET A 112 9.60 20.31 -0.26
C MET A 112 11.08 19.94 -0.15
N ASP A 113 11.72 20.26 0.97
CA ASP A 113 13.14 19.92 1.18
C ASP A 113 13.38 18.41 1.15
N PHE A 114 12.47 17.65 1.77
CA PHE A 114 12.56 16.19 1.78
C PHE A 114 12.16 15.60 0.41
N TYR A 115 11.15 16.17 -0.24
CA TYR A 115 10.81 15.82 -1.63
C TYR A 115 12.01 15.96 -2.58
N LEU A 116 12.76 17.05 -2.47
CA LEU A 116 13.95 17.28 -3.29
C LEU A 116 15.08 16.27 -2.99
N GLN A 117 15.24 15.85 -1.73
CA GLN A 117 16.17 14.77 -1.38
C GLN A 117 15.79 13.45 -2.05
N LEU A 118 14.50 13.10 -2.07
CA LEU A 118 14.01 11.91 -2.79
C LEU A 118 14.24 12.03 -4.32
N GLU A 119 14.03 13.21 -4.88
CA GLU A 119 14.26 13.50 -6.30
C GLU A 119 15.74 13.37 -6.72
N GLU A 120 16.66 13.85 -5.87
CA GLU A 120 18.11 13.74 -6.07
C GLU A 120 18.60 12.29 -5.89
N ALA A 121 17.98 11.56 -4.96
CA ALA A 121 18.25 10.14 -4.75
C ALA A 121 17.77 9.26 -5.93
N ASN A 122 16.66 9.61 -6.57
CA ASN A 122 16.16 8.86 -7.72
C ASN A 122 17.15 8.91 -8.90
N LYS A 123 17.79 7.78 -9.21
CA LYS A 123 18.78 7.63 -10.30
C LYS A 123 18.16 7.23 -11.64
N GLY A 124 16.85 7.42 -11.82
CA GLY A 124 16.19 7.28 -13.10
C GLY A 124 16.52 8.39 -14.09
N GLU A 125 16.28 8.13 -15.36
CA GLU A 125 16.50 9.05 -16.48
C GLU A 125 15.17 9.43 -17.18
N GLY A 126 14.08 8.75 -16.81
CA GLY A 126 12.79 8.83 -17.48
C GLY A 126 12.48 7.52 -18.20
N TYR A 127 11.26 7.42 -18.72
CA TYR A 127 10.80 6.21 -19.40
C TYR A 127 9.92 6.55 -20.59
N PHE A 128 9.91 5.69 -21.60
CA PHE A 128 9.02 5.85 -22.73
C PHE A 128 7.65 5.22 -22.42
N ASP A 129 6.63 6.06 -22.29
CA ASP A 129 5.25 5.62 -22.17
C ASP A 129 4.62 5.47 -23.56
N SER A 130 4.22 4.25 -23.91
CA SER A 130 3.68 3.91 -25.24
C SER A 130 2.18 4.15 -25.36
N GLY A 131 1.68 4.24 -26.58
CA GLY A 131 0.23 4.26 -26.86
C GLY A 131 -0.37 5.66 -27.00
N TRP A 132 0.47 6.67 -27.28
CA TRP A 132 0.02 8.03 -27.51
C TRP A 132 -0.29 8.26 -28.98
N SER A 133 -1.46 8.79 -29.30
CA SER A 133 -1.82 9.11 -30.68
C SER A 133 -1.52 10.57 -31.01
N ILE A 134 -0.83 10.83 -32.13
CA ILE A 134 -0.59 12.19 -32.63
C ILE A 134 -1.89 12.73 -33.23
N LEU A 135 -2.45 13.77 -32.63
CA LEU A 135 -3.69 14.41 -33.09
C LEU A 135 -3.46 15.43 -34.20
N ARG A 136 -2.42 16.24 -34.05
CA ARG A 136 -2.03 17.29 -35.00
C ARG A 136 -0.66 17.84 -34.65
N GLU A 137 -0.08 18.52 -35.62
CA GLU A 137 1.09 19.38 -35.45
C GLU A 137 0.64 20.82 -35.32
N GLU A 138 1.12 21.50 -34.28
CA GLU A 138 0.83 22.91 -34.01
C GLU A 138 1.74 23.81 -34.87
N THR A 139 1.39 25.08 -35.00
CA THR A 139 2.13 26.03 -35.87
C THR A 139 3.58 26.28 -35.44
N ASP A 140 3.91 25.98 -34.18
CA ASP A 140 5.26 26.09 -33.62
C ASP A 140 6.10 24.81 -33.78
N GLY A 141 5.56 23.79 -34.47
CA GLY A 141 6.20 22.50 -34.70
C GLY A 141 6.04 21.50 -33.54
N SER A 142 5.37 21.88 -32.45
CA SER A 142 5.03 20.92 -31.39
C SER A 142 3.90 19.98 -31.84
N LEU A 143 3.83 18.79 -31.23
CA LEU A 143 2.78 17.82 -31.48
C LEU A 143 1.77 17.82 -30.33
N ALA A 144 0.49 17.92 -30.67
CA ALA A 144 -0.59 17.58 -29.76
C ALA A 144 -0.82 16.07 -29.81
N VAL A 145 -0.60 15.40 -28.68
CA VAL A 145 -0.81 13.96 -28.52
C VAL A 145 -1.92 13.66 -27.53
N THR A 146 -2.51 12.46 -27.61
CA THR A 146 -3.57 12.04 -26.67
C THR A 146 -3.43 10.59 -26.23
N LYS A 147 -3.78 10.33 -24.96
CA LYS A 147 -3.94 8.99 -24.39
C LYS A 147 -4.98 9.04 -23.26
N GLY A 148 -6.00 8.19 -23.31
CA GLY A 148 -7.01 8.10 -22.24
C GLY A 148 -7.74 9.41 -21.91
N GLY A 149 -7.89 10.32 -22.88
CA GLY A 149 -8.49 11.64 -22.69
C GLY A 149 -7.52 12.74 -22.22
N LEU A 150 -6.31 12.40 -21.79
CA LEU A 150 -5.24 13.36 -21.52
C LEU A 150 -4.62 13.83 -22.82
N ARG A 151 -4.44 15.15 -22.97
CA ARG A 151 -3.74 15.78 -24.10
C ARG A 151 -2.50 16.50 -23.62
N LEU A 152 -1.39 16.28 -24.31
CA LEU A 152 -0.10 16.93 -24.04
C LEU A 152 0.42 17.58 -25.33
N HIS A 153 1.21 18.65 -25.18
CA HIS A 153 2.04 19.18 -26.25
C HIS A 153 3.47 18.70 -26.04
N ILE A 154 4.05 18.05 -27.06
CA ILE A 154 5.40 17.52 -27.02
C ILE A 154 6.24 18.07 -28.17
N GLN A 155 7.55 18.08 -27.96
CA GLN A 155 8.56 18.36 -29.00
C GLN A 155 9.16 17.04 -29.48
N ARG A 156 9.25 16.85 -30.80
CA ARG A 156 9.70 15.60 -31.44
C ARG A 156 11.09 15.20 -30.94
N GLU A 157 12.03 16.13 -30.95
CA GLU A 157 13.45 15.90 -30.65
C GLU A 157 13.71 15.64 -29.16
N LYS A 158 12.79 16.07 -28.29
CA LYS A 158 12.93 15.93 -26.84
C LYS A 158 12.19 14.74 -26.26
N HIS A 159 11.03 14.40 -26.83
CA HIS A 159 10.11 13.47 -26.20
C HIS A 159 9.86 12.21 -27.02
N LEU A 160 10.23 12.15 -28.30
CA LEU A 160 10.08 10.94 -29.10
C LEU A 160 11.40 10.21 -29.23
N GLN A 161 11.33 8.90 -29.38
CA GLN A 161 12.47 8.09 -29.80
C GLN A 161 12.92 8.51 -31.19
N GLU A 162 14.20 8.37 -31.50
CA GLU A 162 14.76 8.73 -32.82
C GLU A 162 13.99 8.06 -33.97
N SER A 163 13.60 6.80 -33.81
CA SER A 163 12.79 6.05 -34.79
C SER A 163 11.37 6.60 -34.98
N GLU A 164 10.85 7.37 -34.03
CA GLU A 164 9.49 7.92 -34.04
C GLU A 164 9.46 9.43 -34.36
N GLN A 165 10.61 10.10 -34.48
CA GLN A 165 10.66 11.54 -34.73
C GLN A 165 10.00 11.96 -36.04
N ALA A 166 9.96 11.09 -37.06
CA ALA A 166 9.29 11.34 -38.34
C ALA A 166 7.81 10.91 -38.35
N ALA A 167 7.24 10.49 -37.22
CA ALA A 167 5.87 10.01 -37.15
C ALA A 167 4.86 11.08 -37.59
N ALA A 168 3.90 10.67 -38.42
CA ALA A 168 2.86 11.54 -38.96
C ALA A 168 1.64 11.62 -38.02
N VAL A 169 0.78 12.61 -38.26
CA VAL A 169 -0.53 12.71 -37.61
C VAL A 169 -1.32 11.40 -37.79
N GLY A 170 -1.94 10.93 -36.72
CA GLY A 170 -2.63 9.64 -36.65
C GLY A 170 -1.75 8.45 -36.24
N ALA A 171 -0.43 8.60 -36.21
CA ALA A 171 0.47 7.56 -35.71
C ALA A 171 0.38 7.42 -34.19
N VAL A 172 0.67 6.20 -33.72
CA VAL A 172 0.85 5.90 -32.31
C VAL A 172 2.35 5.88 -32.00
N VAL A 173 2.76 6.63 -30.98
CA VAL A 173 4.16 6.81 -30.57
C VAL A 173 4.33 6.56 -29.07
N SER A 174 5.60 6.51 -28.64
CA SER A 174 5.97 6.50 -27.23
C SER A 174 6.57 7.85 -26.83
N ILE A 175 6.16 8.36 -25.67
CA ILE A 175 6.58 9.67 -25.17
C ILE A 175 7.49 9.49 -23.98
N LEU A 176 8.63 10.18 -23.98
CA LEU A 176 9.52 10.26 -22.83
C LEU A 176 8.84 10.99 -21.68
N MET A 177 8.53 10.24 -20.63
CA MET A 177 7.98 10.72 -19.37
C MET A 177 9.10 10.92 -18.35
N PRO A 178 8.94 11.85 -17.39
CA PRO A 178 9.89 12.01 -16.29
C PRO A 178 10.08 10.72 -15.49
N LYS A 179 11.21 10.63 -14.77
CA LYS A 179 11.55 9.51 -13.88
C LYS A 179 10.65 9.39 -12.64
N ASN A 180 9.71 10.31 -12.47
CA ASN A 180 8.81 10.36 -11.33
C ASN A 180 7.50 11.09 -11.61
N PHE A 181 6.57 10.93 -10.67
CA PHE A 181 5.38 11.76 -10.53
C PHE A 181 4.94 11.81 -9.06
N VAL A 182 3.95 12.64 -8.75
CA VAL A 182 3.39 12.76 -7.40
C VAL A 182 2.06 12.01 -7.32
N GLN A 183 1.89 11.20 -6.28
CA GLN A 183 0.62 10.64 -5.85
C GLN A 183 0.32 11.17 -4.44
N ASN A 184 -0.95 11.31 -4.05
CA ASN A 184 -1.31 11.86 -2.74
C ASN A 184 -0.54 11.17 -1.59
N GLY A 185 0.30 11.94 -0.88
CA GLY A 185 1.17 11.46 0.20
C GLY A 185 2.53 10.87 -0.23
N PHE A 186 2.77 10.65 -1.54
CA PHE A 186 3.92 9.90 -2.04
C PHE A 186 4.65 10.58 -3.20
N TYR A 187 5.98 10.55 -3.12
CA TYR A 187 6.86 10.60 -4.28
C TYR A 187 6.83 9.24 -4.98
N MET A 188 6.62 9.19 -6.30
CA MET A 188 6.62 7.96 -7.09
C MET A 188 7.80 7.97 -8.07
N ALA A 189 8.84 7.17 -7.81
CA ALA A 189 9.86 6.86 -8.81
C ALA A 189 9.32 5.84 -9.82
N VAL A 190 9.75 5.97 -11.08
CA VAL A 190 9.47 5.02 -12.16
C VAL A 190 10.81 4.57 -12.76
N GLY A 191 10.96 3.26 -12.96
CA GLY A 191 12.14 2.71 -13.60
C GLY A 191 12.27 3.15 -15.06
N ASN A 192 13.49 3.12 -15.59
CA ASN A 192 13.79 3.52 -16.97
C ASN A 192 13.10 2.59 -17.99
N ALA A 193 12.87 1.33 -17.62
CA ALA A 193 12.06 0.38 -18.39
C ALA A 193 10.54 0.66 -18.30
N GLY A 194 10.14 1.70 -17.56
CA GLY A 194 8.77 2.12 -17.36
C GLY A 194 8.09 1.48 -16.16
N LEU A 195 6.78 1.75 -16.07
CA LEU A 195 5.90 1.09 -15.12
C LEU A 195 5.79 -0.39 -15.44
N GLN A 196 5.64 -1.18 -14.39
CA GLN A 196 5.19 -2.56 -14.44
C GLN A 196 3.95 -2.73 -15.34
N ARG A 197 3.90 -3.82 -16.10
CA ARG A 197 2.76 -4.15 -16.98
C ARG A 197 2.25 -5.57 -16.81
N GLU A 198 2.85 -6.35 -15.90
CA GLU A 198 2.39 -7.70 -15.60
C GLU A 198 1.05 -7.65 -14.86
N GLU A 199 0.19 -8.63 -15.15
CA GLU A 199 -1.04 -8.83 -14.38
C GLU A 199 -0.73 -9.32 -12.96
N ALA A 200 0.28 -10.20 -12.83
CA ALA A 200 0.77 -10.70 -11.56
C ALA A 200 1.85 -9.76 -10.98
N MET A 201 1.44 -8.94 -10.02
CA MET A 201 2.27 -7.90 -9.43
C MET A 201 2.67 -8.23 -8.00
N VAL A 202 3.92 -7.92 -7.63
CA VAL A 202 4.46 -8.10 -6.29
C VAL A 202 4.83 -6.75 -5.70
N ARG A 203 4.70 -6.65 -4.37
CA ARG A 203 4.96 -5.46 -3.58
C ARG A 203 5.97 -5.78 -2.49
N LEU A 204 7.00 -4.95 -2.37
CA LEU A 204 7.89 -4.94 -1.20
C LEU A 204 7.66 -3.69 -0.37
N TYR A 205 7.51 -3.87 0.93
CA TYR A 205 7.20 -2.83 1.90
C TYR A 205 8.43 -2.53 2.74
N PHE A 206 8.80 -1.25 2.82
CA PHE A 206 9.98 -0.76 3.50
C PHE A 206 9.55 0.10 4.68
N ASN A 207 9.76 -0.40 5.90
CA ASN A 207 9.63 0.36 7.12
C ASN A 207 10.99 0.98 7.47
N VAL A 208 11.23 2.19 6.98
CA VAL A 208 12.51 2.89 7.10
C VAL A 208 12.32 4.24 7.79
N THR A 209 13.42 4.88 8.19
CA THR A 209 13.41 6.31 8.56
C THR A 209 13.34 7.19 7.29
N PRO A 210 13.10 8.52 7.40
CA PRO A 210 13.18 9.43 6.26
C PRO A 210 14.53 9.34 5.52
N GLU A 211 15.64 9.28 6.26
CA GLU A 211 16.99 9.13 5.69
C GLU A 211 17.12 7.79 4.97
N GLY A 212 16.53 6.73 5.55
CA GLY A 212 16.51 5.42 4.93
C GLY A 212 15.74 5.37 3.62
N ALA A 213 14.65 6.12 3.47
CA ALA A 213 13.96 6.21 2.18
C ALA A 213 14.81 6.85 1.08
N VAL A 214 15.61 7.88 1.41
CA VAL A 214 16.55 8.51 0.47
C VAL A 214 17.63 7.51 0.04
N ALA A 215 18.20 6.77 1.00
CA ALA A 215 19.24 5.79 0.72
C ALA A 215 18.70 4.58 -0.09
N VAL A 216 17.55 4.05 0.30
CA VAL A 216 16.85 2.97 -0.42
C VAL A 216 16.45 3.41 -1.82
N MET A 217 15.93 4.63 -2.00
CA MET A 217 15.60 5.20 -3.32
C MET A 217 16.82 5.17 -4.25
N THR A 218 17.98 5.60 -3.76
CA THR A 218 19.23 5.59 -4.53
C THR A 218 19.60 4.16 -4.94
N GLY A 219 19.71 3.24 -3.98
CA GLY A 219 20.15 1.88 -4.24
C GLY A 219 19.19 1.08 -5.13
N LEU A 220 17.87 1.24 -4.93
CA LEU A 220 16.88 0.56 -5.77
C LEU A 220 16.87 1.11 -7.19
N THR A 221 16.75 2.43 -7.35
CA THR A 221 16.60 3.02 -8.69
C THR A 221 17.84 2.79 -9.54
N GLU A 222 19.04 2.92 -8.98
CA GLU A 222 20.28 2.64 -9.70
C GLU A 222 20.35 1.17 -10.17
N ARG A 223 20.15 0.22 -9.25
CA ARG A 223 20.43 -1.21 -9.49
C ARG A 223 19.34 -1.92 -10.28
N LEU A 224 18.08 -1.50 -10.14
CA LEU A 224 16.97 -2.01 -10.94
C LEU A 224 17.03 -1.47 -12.37
N ASN A 225 17.37 -0.18 -12.55
CA ASN A 225 17.56 0.40 -13.88
C ASN A 225 18.72 -0.24 -14.63
N GLN A 226 19.85 -0.50 -13.97
CA GLN A 226 20.99 -1.24 -14.57
C GLN A 226 20.61 -2.65 -15.07
N ARG A 227 19.58 -3.26 -14.47
CA ARG A 227 19.06 -4.57 -14.88
C ARG A 227 17.89 -4.49 -15.86
N GLY A 228 17.43 -3.28 -16.22
CA GLY A 228 16.30 -3.09 -17.12
C GLY A 228 14.96 -3.58 -16.56
N ILE A 229 14.83 -3.67 -15.24
CA ILE A 229 13.60 -4.15 -14.58
C ILE A 229 12.56 -3.02 -14.57
N PRO A 230 11.33 -3.23 -15.07
CA PRO A 230 10.24 -2.28 -14.90
C PRO A 230 9.77 -2.25 -13.44
N PHE A 231 9.69 -1.05 -12.85
CA PHE A 231 9.22 -0.91 -11.48
C PHE A 231 8.61 0.47 -11.23
N SER A 232 7.85 0.56 -10.14
CA SER A 232 7.61 1.83 -9.46
C SER A 232 7.95 1.72 -8.00
N PHE A 233 8.59 2.74 -7.44
CA PHE A 233 8.88 2.81 -6.02
C PHE A 233 8.25 4.06 -5.45
N LYS A 234 7.42 3.91 -4.43
CA LYS A 234 6.82 5.03 -3.73
C LYS A 234 7.44 5.21 -2.37
N ALA A 235 7.69 6.46 -2.00
CA ALA A 235 8.13 6.85 -0.67
C ALA A 235 7.28 8.03 -0.20
N LEU A 236 6.94 8.06 1.09
CA LEU A 236 6.22 9.20 1.67
C LEU A 236 7.03 10.48 1.44
N TYR A 237 6.40 11.58 1.02
CA TYR A 237 7.09 12.85 0.78
C TYR A 237 7.15 13.77 2.02
N ASN A 238 6.63 13.30 3.16
CA ASN A 238 6.58 14.04 4.42
C ASN A 238 7.30 13.21 5.51
N PRO A 239 8.40 13.71 6.10
CA PRO A 239 9.14 13.00 7.14
C PRO A 239 8.30 12.60 8.36
N VAL A 240 7.31 13.41 8.73
CA VAL A 240 6.43 13.14 9.89
C VAL A 240 5.58 11.89 9.70
N ASP A 241 5.31 11.48 8.46
CA ASP A 241 4.46 10.34 8.14
C ASP A 241 5.23 8.99 8.23
N TYR A 242 6.54 9.03 8.44
CA TYR A 242 7.40 7.84 8.55
C TYR A 242 7.18 7.03 9.84
N GLN A 243 6.15 7.32 10.63
CA GLN A 243 5.72 6.44 11.73
C GLN A 243 5.02 5.17 11.23
N ARG A 244 4.67 5.11 9.94
CA ARG A 244 4.00 3.99 9.29
C ARG A 244 4.96 2.87 8.92
N TYR A 245 4.47 1.63 8.93
CA TYR A 245 5.23 0.45 8.49
C TYR A 245 5.30 0.31 6.96
N ASP A 246 4.46 1.02 6.22
CA ASP A 246 4.40 1.02 4.75
C ASP A 246 4.95 2.33 4.14
N ALA A 247 6.02 2.87 4.75
CA ALA A 247 6.61 4.16 4.37
C ALA A 247 7.19 4.17 2.95
N GLY A 248 7.77 3.05 2.51
CA GLY A 248 8.17 2.82 1.13
C GLY A 248 7.48 1.58 0.55
N VAL A 249 7.11 1.60 -0.74
CA VAL A 249 6.58 0.41 -1.43
C VAL A 249 7.15 0.30 -2.85
N LEU A 250 7.85 -0.79 -3.14
CA LEU A 250 8.31 -1.14 -4.49
C LEU A 250 7.30 -2.07 -5.15
N TYR A 251 6.99 -1.81 -6.41
CA TYR A 251 6.11 -2.60 -7.26
C TYR A 251 6.90 -3.11 -8.47
N PHE A 252 6.78 -4.40 -8.78
CA PHE A 252 7.45 -5.05 -9.90
C PHE A 252 6.70 -6.33 -10.31
N GLY A 253 6.98 -6.83 -11.51
CA GLY A 253 6.36 -8.07 -12.01
C GLY A 253 6.78 -9.29 -11.21
N LYS A 254 5.87 -10.24 -10.98
CA LYS A 254 6.18 -11.47 -10.22
C LYS A 254 7.33 -12.24 -10.86
N THR A 255 7.49 -12.19 -12.19
CA THR A 255 8.56 -12.90 -12.89
C THR A 255 9.96 -12.36 -12.57
N ASP A 256 10.08 -11.09 -12.16
CA ASP A 256 11.34 -10.46 -11.80
C ASP A 256 11.77 -10.72 -10.35
N TYR A 257 10.99 -11.49 -9.58
CA TYR A 257 11.17 -11.59 -8.12
C TYR A 257 12.58 -11.98 -7.68
N GLU A 258 13.21 -12.99 -8.30
CA GLU A 258 14.54 -13.41 -7.87
C GLU A 258 15.61 -12.34 -8.14
N LEU A 259 15.51 -11.63 -9.27
CA LEU A 259 16.42 -10.51 -9.58
C LEU A 259 16.20 -9.34 -8.62
N VAL A 260 14.94 -9.00 -8.32
CA VAL A 260 14.58 -7.96 -7.36
C VAL A 260 15.03 -8.33 -5.96
N ARG A 261 14.85 -9.60 -5.54
CA ARG A 261 15.31 -10.13 -4.23
C ARG A 261 16.81 -9.90 -4.05
N GLN A 262 17.62 -10.19 -5.07
CA GLN A 262 19.07 -9.96 -5.03
C GLN A 262 19.43 -8.48 -4.90
N VAL A 263 18.75 -7.60 -5.64
CA VAL A 263 18.95 -6.15 -5.52
C VAL A 263 18.58 -5.66 -4.12
N VAL A 264 17.42 -6.07 -3.63
CA VAL A 264 16.90 -5.64 -2.33
C VAL A 264 17.77 -6.18 -1.19
N ALA A 265 18.28 -7.42 -1.28
CA ALA A 265 19.22 -7.97 -0.31
C ALA A 265 20.46 -7.08 -0.17
N HIS A 266 21.02 -6.64 -1.30
CA HIS A 266 22.18 -5.77 -1.32
C HIS A 266 21.88 -4.39 -0.73
N VAL A 267 20.78 -3.76 -1.16
CA VAL A 267 20.35 -2.45 -0.63
C VAL A 267 20.06 -2.54 0.87
N TYR A 268 19.45 -3.63 1.33
CA TYR A 268 19.18 -3.86 2.76
C TYR A 268 20.47 -3.99 3.57
N GLN A 269 21.45 -4.76 3.10
CA GLN A 269 22.75 -4.92 3.77
C GLN A 269 23.49 -3.59 3.91
N GLU A 270 23.48 -2.75 2.88
CA GLU A 270 24.13 -1.43 2.90
C GLU A 270 23.43 -0.44 3.86
N ASN A 271 22.15 -0.66 4.18
CA ASN A 271 21.29 0.30 4.86
C ASN A 271 20.58 -0.28 6.10
N GLN A 272 21.08 -1.36 6.69
CA GLN A 272 20.35 -2.08 7.75
C GLN A 272 19.97 -1.19 8.95
N SER A 273 20.82 -0.23 9.32
CA SER A 273 20.62 0.63 10.48
C SER A 273 19.44 1.60 10.38
N VAL A 274 18.94 1.86 9.18
CA VAL A 274 17.80 2.77 8.94
C VAL A 274 16.47 2.05 8.77
N PHE A 275 16.45 0.72 8.88
CA PHE A 275 15.22 -0.08 8.94
C PHE A 275 14.69 -0.17 10.37
N LYS A 276 13.37 -0.01 10.50
CA LYS A 276 12.62 -0.29 11.72
C LYS A 276 12.02 -1.70 11.61
N PRO A 277 12.01 -2.52 12.67
CA PRO A 277 11.76 -3.95 12.56
C PRO A 277 10.32 -4.33 12.15
N GLU A 278 9.33 -3.48 12.44
CA GLU A 278 7.93 -3.76 12.15
C GLU A 278 7.64 -3.79 10.64
N ILE A 279 6.65 -4.56 10.21
CA ILE A 279 6.19 -4.61 8.81
C ILE A 279 4.66 -4.60 8.79
N PRO A 280 4.02 -4.32 7.64
CA PRO A 280 2.57 -4.35 7.59
C PRO A 280 1.97 -5.73 7.88
N LEU A 281 0.90 -5.79 8.67
CA LEU A 281 0.43 -7.02 9.33
C LEU A 281 0.25 -8.24 8.41
N PHE A 282 -0.26 -8.05 7.21
CA PHE A 282 -0.61 -9.13 6.30
C PHE A 282 0.51 -9.53 5.34
N THR A 283 1.72 -9.01 5.54
CA THR A 283 2.86 -9.24 4.64
C THR A 283 3.74 -10.42 5.11
N LEU A 284 4.38 -11.09 4.16
CA LEU A 284 5.45 -12.04 4.44
C LEU A 284 6.69 -11.27 4.88
N GLU A 285 7.22 -11.60 6.05
CA GLU A 285 8.50 -11.03 6.51
C GLU A 285 9.67 -11.64 5.75
N LEU A 286 10.38 -10.79 5.01
CA LEU A 286 11.64 -11.13 4.33
C LEU A 286 12.88 -10.83 5.17
N ALA A 287 12.80 -9.75 5.96
CA ALA A 287 13.77 -9.30 6.96
C ALA A 287 13.08 -8.27 7.89
N PRO A 288 13.68 -7.92 9.05
CA PRO A 288 13.15 -6.85 9.90
C PRO A 288 12.96 -5.55 9.09
N GLY A 289 11.74 -5.02 9.08
CA GLY A 289 11.37 -3.83 8.31
C GLY A 289 11.10 -4.04 6.82
N LEU A 290 11.18 -5.27 6.32
CA LEU A 290 10.93 -5.61 4.93
C LEU A 290 9.83 -6.68 4.80
N GLY A 291 8.67 -6.25 4.31
CA GLY A 291 7.52 -7.10 4.04
C GLY A 291 7.30 -7.36 2.55
N LEU A 292 6.65 -8.47 2.20
CA LEU A 292 6.23 -8.79 0.83
C LEU A 292 4.73 -9.13 0.77
N ALA A 293 4.07 -8.71 -0.30
CA ALA A 293 2.75 -9.23 -0.66
C ALA A 293 2.48 -9.14 -2.16
N GLU A 294 1.56 -9.96 -2.65
CA GLU A 294 0.99 -9.86 -3.99
C GLU A 294 -0.03 -8.72 -4.06
N GLU A 295 -0.05 -8.00 -5.18
CA GLU A 295 -1.13 -7.05 -5.45
C GLU A 295 -2.45 -7.81 -5.58
N PRO A 296 -3.54 -7.39 -4.89
CA PRO A 296 -4.81 -8.11 -4.95
C PRO A 296 -5.37 -8.20 -6.37
N ASP A 297 -5.70 -9.41 -6.80
CA ASP A 297 -6.39 -9.73 -8.05
C ASP A 297 -7.92 -9.57 -7.95
N LYS A 298 -8.48 -9.77 -6.75
CA LYS A 298 -9.89 -9.56 -6.41
C LYS A 298 -10.04 -8.33 -5.51
N LYS A 299 -10.52 -7.23 -6.10
CA LYS A 299 -10.71 -5.95 -5.40
C LYS A 299 -12.17 -5.65 -5.08
N PHE A 300 -12.42 -4.97 -3.97
CA PHE A 300 -13.75 -4.49 -3.57
C PHE A 300 -14.10 -3.10 -4.17
N GLY A 301 -13.14 -2.44 -4.80
CA GLY A 301 -13.31 -1.14 -5.45
C GLY A 301 -12.18 -0.81 -6.43
N SER A 302 -12.37 0.24 -7.23
CA SER A 302 -11.39 0.67 -8.24
C SER A 302 -10.09 1.21 -7.63
N GLU A 303 -10.19 1.90 -6.50
CA GLU A 303 -9.07 2.46 -5.76
C GLU A 303 -8.89 1.70 -4.44
N GLU A 304 -8.19 0.57 -4.52
CA GLU A 304 -7.94 -0.29 -3.37
C GLU A 304 -6.47 -0.71 -3.31
N SER A 305 -5.86 -0.52 -2.14
CA SER A 305 -4.53 -1.03 -1.81
C SER A 305 -4.60 -2.41 -1.16
N PHE A 306 -3.48 -3.14 -1.13
CA PHE A 306 -3.38 -4.43 -0.45
C PHE A 306 -3.86 -4.39 1.01
N GLY A 307 -3.40 -3.43 1.80
CA GLY A 307 -3.83 -3.29 3.19
C GLY A 307 -5.33 -3.03 3.32
N MET A 308 -5.89 -2.17 2.45
CA MET A 308 -7.33 -1.93 2.42
C MET A 308 -8.10 -3.20 2.10
N ASN A 309 -7.63 -3.98 1.13
CA ASN A 309 -8.26 -5.23 0.73
C ASN A 309 -8.30 -6.24 1.88
N ARG A 310 -7.14 -6.53 2.51
CA ARG A 310 -7.08 -7.50 3.61
C ARG A 310 -7.83 -7.02 4.86
N CYS A 311 -7.77 -5.73 5.19
CA CYS A 311 -8.60 -5.15 6.25
C CYS A 311 -10.11 -5.21 5.93
N GLN A 312 -10.50 -5.08 4.65
CA GLN A 312 -11.90 -5.17 4.23
C GLN A 312 -12.45 -6.58 4.44
N ILE A 313 -11.66 -7.63 4.17
CA ILE A 313 -12.03 -9.03 4.44
C ILE A 313 -12.30 -9.23 5.94
N ILE A 314 -11.40 -8.76 6.80
CA ILE A 314 -11.57 -8.83 8.26
C ILE A 314 -12.82 -8.05 8.70
N ALA A 315 -12.99 -6.82 8.22
CA ALA A 315 -14.14 -5.97 8.55
C ALA A 315 -15.47 -6.64 8.18
N ASN A 316 -15.54 -7.29 7.03
CA ASN A 316 -16.73 -8.03 6.60
C ASN A 316 -17.01 -9.22 7.53
N GLY A 317 -15.97 -9.95 7.98
CA GLY A 317 -16.13 -11.08 8.90
C GLY A 317 -16.64 -10.64 10.28
N LEU A 318 -16.08 -9.54 10.80
CA LEU A 318 -16.53 -8.95 12.06
C LEU A 318 -17.99 -8.48 11.99
N LEU A 319 -18.37 -7.83 10.88
CA LEU A 319 -19.75 -7.41 10.66
C LEU A 319 -20.71 -8.58 10.51
N MET A 320 -20.31 -9.63 9.79
CA MET A 320 -21.10 -10.84 9.62
C MET A 320 -21.38 -11.50 10.97
N ALA A 321 -20.36 -11.69 11.80
CA ALA A 321 -20.52 -12.22 13.15
C ALA A 321 -21.44 -11.33 14.01
N TRP A 322 -21.29 -10.02 13.91
CA TRP A 322 -22.12 -9.06 14.64
C TRP A 322 -23.60 -9.11 14.23
N GLN A 323 -23.88 -9.18 12.92
CA GLN A 323 -25.23 -9.27 12.37
C GLN A 323 -25.91 -10.61 12.66
N GLN A 324 -25.13 -11.68 12.80
CA GLN A 324 -25.63 -13.01 13.19
C GLN A 324 -25.77 -13.18 14.70
N GLU A 325 -25.48 -12.13 15.49
CA GLU A 325 -25.49 -12.14 16.95
C GLU A 325 -24.48 -13.14 17.58
N ASP A 326 -23.52 -13.65 16.81
CA ASP A 326 -22.41 -14.48 17.29
C ASP A 326 -21.14 -13.63 17.46
N ASN A 327 -21.23 -12.65 18.36
CA ASN A 327 -20.11 -11.76 18.69
C ASN A 327 -19.02 -12.41 19.56
N SER A 328 -19.05 -13.73 19.75
CA SER A 328 -17.99 -14.44 20.46
C SER A 328 -16.67 -14.38 19.66
N ALA A 329 -15.53 -14.47 20.34
CA ALA A 329 -14.23 -14.52 19.65
C ALA A 329 -14.17 -15.67 18.63
N ALA A 330 -14.77 -16.83 18.95
CA ALA A 330 -14.85 -17.98 18.05
C ALA A 330 -15.75 -17.72 16.84
N GLY A 331 -16.93 -17.12 17.04
CA GLY A 331 -17.84 -16.73 15.96
C GLY A 331 -17.20 -15.74 15.00
N ARG A 332 -16.53 -14.71 15.54
CA ARG A 332 -15.77 -13.73 14.76
C ARG A 332 -14.65 -14.34 13.94
N ILE A 333 -13.83 -15.22 14.51
CA ILE A 333 -12.78 -15.93 13.76
C ILE A 333 -13.38 -16.80 12.67
N THR A 334 -14.48 -17.49 12.95
CA THR A 334 -15.18 -18.33 11.96
C THR A 334 -15.66 -17.48 10.79
N ALA A 335 -16.38 -16.38 11.05
CA ALA A 335 -16.86 -15.48 10.02
C ALA A 335 -15.72 -14.83 9.21
N ILE A 336 -14.61 -14.44 9.86
CA ILE A 336 -13.41 -13.96 9.17
C ILE A 336 -12.85 -15.03 8.22
N SER A 337 -12.71 -16.27 8.70
CA SER A 337 -12.20 -17.38 7.91
C SER A 337 -13.10 -17.68 6.70
N GLU A 338 -14.42 -17.58 6.87
CA GLU A 338 -15.40 -17.69 5.79
C GLU A 338 -15.23 -16.60 4.73
N GLN A 339 -14.97 -15.35 5.12
CA GLN A 339 -14.73 -14.25 4.16
C GLN A 339 -13.46 -14.47 3.34
N PHE A 340 -12.37 -14.94 3.96
CA PHE A 340 -11.14 -15.31 3.24
C PHE A 340 -11.38 -16.48 2.29
N SER A 341 -12.04 -17.53 2.77
CA SER A 341 -12.35 -18.73 1.99
C SER A 341 -13.25 -18.43 0.79
N GLY A 342 -14.22 -17.52 0.94
CA GLY A 342 -15.08 -17.07 -0.16
C GLY A 342 -14.31 -16.39 -1.30
N LEU A 343 -13.12 -15.86 -1.03
CA LEU A 343 -12.22 -15.30 -2.04
C LEU A 343 -11.16 -16.31 -2.52
N GLY A 344 -11.08 -17.49 -1.93
CA GLY A 344 -10.04 -18.49 -2.18
C GLY A 344 -8.67 -18.11 -1.57
N ILE A 345 -8.64 -17.14 -0.66
CA ILE A 345 -7.39 -16.69 -0.02
C ILE A 345 -7.17 -17.50 1.25
N ASP A 346 -5.98 -18.06 1.39
CA ASP A 346 -5.55 -18.68 2.63
C ASP A 346 -5.25 -17.60 3.68
N TRP A 347 -6.09 -17.51 4.71
CA TRP A 347 -5.94 -16.51 5.77
C TRP A 347 -4.66 -16.69 6.60
N GLN A 348 -4.01 -17.86 6.52
CA GLN A 348 -2.70 -18.11 7.15
C GLN A 348 -1.55 -17.54 6.32
N ARG A 349 -1.75 -17.34 5.02
CA ARG A 349 -0.80 -16.75 4.08
C ARG A 349 -1.46 -15.59 3.33
N PRO A 350 -1.91 -14.53 4.04
CA PRO A 350 -2.70 -13.46 3.42
C PRO A 350 -1.88 -12.58 2.46
N TYR A 351 -0.56 -12.76 2.40
CA TYR A 351 0.33 -12.11 1.43
C TYR A 351 0.19 -12.70 0.01
N LEU A 352 -0.41 -13.87 -0.14
CA LEU A 352 -0.70 -14.51 -1.42
C LEU A 352 -2.12 -14.19 -1.90
N ASN A 353 -2.31 -14.22 -3.21
CA ASN A 353 -3.63 -14.30 -3.83
C ASN A 353 -4.13 -15.75 -3.88
N ALA A 354 -5.39 -15.92 -4.28
CA ALA A 354 -5.98 -17.24 -4.44
C ALA A 354 -5.21 -18.07 -5.48
N ASP A 355 -5.00 -19.35 -5.18
CA ASP A 355 -4.32 -20.33 -6.06
C ASP A 355 -2.89 -19.94 -6.49
N SER A 356 -2.28 -18.95 -5.83
CA SER A 356 -0.94 -18.47 -6.15
C SER A 356 0.13 -19.41 -5.57
N GLU A 357 1.12 -19.76 -6.39
CA GLU A 357 2.30 -20.50 -5.93
C GLU A 357 3.19 -19.60 -5.06
N ASP A 358 3.55 -20.11 -3.88
CA ASP A 358 4.45 -19.45 -2.94
C ASP A 358 5.91 -19.67 -3.32
N VAL A 359 6.41 -18.79 -4.19
CA VAL A 359 7.79 -18.80 -4.67
C VAL A 359 8.70 -17.88 -3.85
N TYR A 360 8.18 -17.27 -2.79
CA TYR A 360 8.88 -16.20 -2.07
C TYR A 360 9.85 -16.75 -1.02
N GLN A 361 11.11 -16.32 -1.10
CA GLN A 361 12.17 -16.71 -0.18
C GLN A 361 12.64 -15.50 0.63
N GLY A 362 13.04 -15.72 1.88
CA GLY A 362 13.62 -14.66 2.71
C GLY A 362 14.88 -14.05 2.08
N LEU A 363 15.34 -12.91 2.61
CA LEU A 363 16.62 -12.36 2.18
C LEU A 363 17.77 -13.25 2.66
N GLU A 364 18.65 -13.64 1.74
CA GLU A 364 19.95 -14.20 2.10
C GLU A 364 20.89 -13.05 2.47
N LEU A 365 21.11 -12.86 3.77
CA LEU A 365 22.06 -11.89 4.27
C LEU A 365 23.44 -12.54 4.34
N ALA A 366 24.43 -11.95 3.65
CA ALA A 366 25.82 -12.36 3.83
C ALA A 366 26.23 -12.02 5.27
N GLY A 367 26.62 -13.04 6.02
CA GLY A 367 27.04 -12.92 7.42
C GLY A 367 28.45 -12.40 7.61
#